data_AF-A0A1W2H0Q9-F1
#
_entry.id   AF-A0A1W2H0Q9-F1
#
_cell.length_a   1.000
_cell.length_b   1.000
_cell.length_c   1.000
_cell.angle_alpha   90.00
_cell.angle_beta   90.00
_cell.angle_gamma   90.00
#
_symmetry.space_group_name_H-M   'P 1'
#
loop_
_entity.id
_entity.type
_entity.pdbx_description
1 polymer ?
#
loop_
_entity_poly.entity_id
_entity_poly.type
_entity_poly.pdbx_seq_one_letter_code
_entity_poly.pdbx_strand_id
1 'polypeptide(L)'
;MQLLPWISDEFLINAVEKLLIIADKSLQKSETDFNKNVLDPFSAIFQIAGFNISHDEWLIAEKTRQAQKSLQNHVGDFHQIILGGVGSWENLETGQIMDLVNHDKKIIAEIKNKYNTVKGSDLSGLYQAMENLVSNKYSTFKGYTAYYVTIIPKKPTRINTFFNPSDKEKGTKFSENHDIRLIDGASFYEIVTGDPNALFNLYQTLPTVIQKLTGKEFKSDTINQMIKYFELAYGSSHSKG
;
A
#
# COMPACT_ATOMS: atom_id res chain seq x y z
N MET A 1 -16.73 20.20 10.38
CA MET A 1 -15.94 20.39 9.14
C MET A 1 -15.52 19.02 8.68
N GLN A 2 -15.76 18.69 7.42
CA GLN A 2 -15.38 17.39 6.83
C GLN A 2 -13.84 17.28 6.81
N LEU A 3 -13.31 16.10 7.16
CA LEU A 3 -11.87 15.86 7.27
C LEU A 3 -11.18 15.78 5.90
N LEU A 4 -11.81 15.09 4.94
CA LEU A 4 -11.33 14.94 3.57
C LEU A 4 -12.49 15.16 2.60
N PRO A 5 -12.34 15.94 1.51
CA PRO A 5 -13.48 16.34 0.67
C PRO A 5 -14.04 15.21 -0.20
N TRP A 6 -13.29 14.12 -0.38
CA TRP A 6 -13.58 13.05 -1.34
C TRP A 6 -14.08 11.73 -0.69
N ILE A 7 -14.16 11.65 0.64
CA ILE A 7 -14.80 10.55 1.40
C ILE A 7 -15.56 11.11 2.61
N SER A 8 -16.54 10.36 3.12
CA SER A 8 -17.23 10.73 4.35
C SER A 8 -16.37 10.49 5.59
N ASP A 9 -16.53 11.34 6.61
CA ASP A 9 -15.82 11.20 7.88
C ASP A 9 -16.14 9.85 8.56
N GLU A 10 -17.38 9.39 8.48
CA GLU A 10 -17.81 8.09 9.02
C GLU A 10 -17.06 6.94 8.34
N PHE A 11 -16.96 6.95 7.01
CA PHE A 11 -16.24 5.92 6.27
C PHE A 11 -14.74 5.92 6.63
N LEU A 12 -14.11 7.09 6.67
CA LEU A 12 -12.70 7.24 7.07
C LEU A 12 -12.46 6.70 8.47
N ILE A 13 -13.28 7.10 9.45
CA ILE A 13 -13.16 6.68 10.85
C ILE A 13 -13.28 5.16 10.95
N ASN A 14 -14.29 4.56 10.30
CA ASN A 14 -14.49 3.11 10.30
C ASN A 14 -13.32 2.35 9.66
N ALA A 15 -12.74 2.88 8.58
CA ALA A 15 -11.57 2.28 7.93
C ALA A 15 -10.33 2.32 8.84
N VAL A 16 -10.08 3.45 9.51
CA VAL A 16 -8.96 3.60 10.46
C VAL A 16 -9.16 2.72 11.69
N GLU A 17 -10.37 2.67 12.25
CA GLU A 17 -10.70 1.83 13.41
C GLU A 17 -10.43 0.35 13.12
N LYS A 18 -10.90 -0.16 11.98
CA LYS A 18 -10.62 -1.56 11.56
C LYS A 18 -9.13 -1.85 11.52
N LEU A 19 -8.32 -0.95 10.96
CA LEU A 19 -6.87 -1.14 10.89
C LEU A 19 -6.21 -1.09 12.28
N LEU A 20 -6.67 -0.23 13.18
CA LEU A 20 -6.18 -0.18 14.57
C LEU A 20 -6.49 -1.45 15.35
N ILE A 21 -7.71 -1.99 15.21
CA ILE A 21 -8.10 -3.27 15.82
C ILE A 21 -7.22 -4.41 15.31
N ILE A 22 -6.91 -4.42 14.01
CA ILE A 22 -5.99 -5.40 13.42
C ILE A 22 -4.59 -5.24 13.99
N ALA A 23 -4.08 -4.00 14.12
CA ALA A 23 -2.75 -3.74 14.67
C ALA A 23 -2.61 -4.29 16.11
N ASP A 24 -3.61 -4.05 16.96
CA ASP A 24 -3.65 -4.58 18.33
C ASP A 24 -3.68 -6.11 18.35
N LYS A 25 -4.56 -6.73 17.55
CA LYS A 25 -4.64 -8.20 17.43
C LYS A 25 -3.36 -8.82 16.88
N SER A 26 -2.70 -8.19 15.91
CA SER A 26 -1.43 -8.66 15.35
C SER A 26 -0.32 -8.62 16.40
N LEU A 27 -0.29 -7.62 17.27
CA LEU A 27 0.66 -7.54 18.38
C LEU A 27 0.40 -8.65 19.40
N GLN A 28 -0.83 -8.80 19.90
CA GLN A 28 -1.20 -9.85 20.84
C GLN A 28 -0.89 -11.25 20.29
N LYS A 29 -1.21 -11.50 19.02
CA LYS A 29 -0.91 -12.77 18.36
C LYS A 29 0.59 -13.04 18.27
N SER A 30 1.41 -12.02 18.00
CA SER A 30 2.87 -12.18 17.96
C SER A 30 3.46 -12.57 19.31
N GLU A 31 2.80 -12.21 20.42
CA GLU A 31 3.21 -12.61 21.76
C GLU A 31 2.81 -14.06 22.08
N THR A 32 1.61 -14.49 21.68
CA THR A 32 1.09 -15.84 21.97
C THR A 32 1.62 -16.92 21.02
N ASP A 33 1.85 -16.59 19.75
CA ASP A 33 2.23 -17.53 18.70
C ASP A 33 3.74 -17.49 18.39
N PHE A 34 4.55 -16.79 19.19
CA PHE A 34 5.99 -16.65 18.97
C PHE A 34 6.69 -18.01 18.75
N ASN A 35 6.31 -19.03 19.53
CA ASN A 35 6.88 -20.37 19.45
C ASN A 35 6.28 -21.26 18.36
N LYS A 36 5.22 -20.81 17.65
CA LYS A 36 4.62 -21.56 16.53
C LYS A 36 5.33 -21.27 15.22
N ASN A 37 5.91 -20.07 15.07
CA ASN A 37 6.76 -19.75 13.94
C ASN A 37 8.16 -20.29 14.18
N VAL A 38 8.68 -21.07 13.23
CA VAL A 38 10.06 -21.55 13.31
C VAL A 38 11.01 -20.35 13.26
N LEU A 39 11.76 -20.16 14.34
CA LEU A 39 12.81 -19.16 14.43
C LEU A 39 14.05 -19.64 13.65
N ASP A 40 14.80 -18.71 13.09
CA ASP A 40 16.12 -18.98 12.53
C ASP A 40 17.20 -18.73 13.59
N PRO A 41 17.72 -19.79 14.25
CA PRO A 41 18.72 -19.64 15.30
C PRO A 41 20.07 -19.11 14.78
N PHE A 42 20.40 -19.33 13.50
CA PHE A 42 21.64 -18.82 12.92
C PHE A 42 21.55 -17.31 12.77
N SER A 43 20.47 -16.81 12.16
CA SER A 43 20.22 -15.37 12.04
C SER A 43 20.17 -14.69 13.41
N ALA A 44 19.56 -15.32 14.42
CA ALA A 44 19.48 -14.78 15.78
C ALA A 44 20.85 -14.52 16.40
N ILE A 45 21.76 -15.50 16.36
CA ILE A 45 23.12 -15.37 16.94
C ILE A 45 23.89 -14.24 16.25
N PHE A 46 23.83 -14.17 14.92
CA PHE A 46 24.52 -13.11 14.17
C PHE A 46 23.92 -11.72 14.42
N GLN A 47 22.61 -11.61 14.63
CA GLN A 47 21.96 -10.33 14.97
C GLN A 47 22.34 -9.86 16.38
N ILE A 48 22.29 -10.76 17.37
CA ILE A 48 22.70 -10.45 18.76
C ILE A 48 24.14 -9.95 18.78
N ALA A 49 25.06 -10.70 18.17
CA ALA A 49 26.48 -10.34 18.14
C ALA A 49 26.75 -9.10 17.27
N GLY A 50 26.19 -9.06 16.06
CA GLY A 50 26.48 -8.03 15.06
C GLY A 50 25.83 -6.68 15.35
N PHE A 51 24.65 -6.66 15.98
CA PHE A 51 23.97 -5.42 16.38
C PHE A 51 24.30 -5.01 17.83
N ASN A 52 25.09 -5.82 18.54
CA ASN A 52 25.47 -5.60 19.93
C ASN A 52 24.25 -5.38 20.85
N ILE A 53 23.28 -6.29 20.73
CA ILE A 53 22.04 -6.29 21.52
C ILE A 53 21.96 -7.55 22.39
N SER A 54 21.23 -7.48 23.48
CA SER A 54 20.91 -8.63 24.32
C SER A 54 19.91 -9.57 23.65
N HIS A 55 19.81 -10.80 24.18
CA HIS A 55 18.77 -11.74 23.76
C HIS A 55 17.35 -11.17 23.95
N ASP A 56 17.11 -10.45 25.04
CA ASP A 56 15.78 -9.91 25.34
C ASP A 56 15.40 -8.78 24.38
N GLU A 57 16.35 -7.91 24.03
CA GLU A 57 16.17 -6.90 23.00
C GLU A 57 15.92 -7.54 21.63
N TRP A 58 16.65 -8.59 21.29
CA TRP A 58 16.42 -9.36 20.06
C TRP A 58 15.02 -9.99 20.04
N LEU A 59 14.58 -10.58 21.16
CA LEU A 59 13.27 -11.20 21.30
C LEU A 59 12.13 -10.20 21.11
N ILE A 60 12.25 -9.01 21.69
CA ILE A 60 11.29 -7.91 21.51
C ILE A 60 11.27 -7.47 20.04
N ALA A 61 12.44 -7.30 19.43
CA ALA A 61 12.55 -6.91 18.03
C ALA A 61 11.92 -7.95 17.09
N GLU A 62 12.14 -9.24 17.33
CA GLU A 62 11.61 -10.33 16.50
C GLU A 62 10.08 -10.44 16.62
N LYS A 63 9.52 -10.33 17.84
CA LYS A 63 8.05 -10.25 18.03
C LYS A 63 7.46 -9.07 17.28
N THR A 64 8.08 -7.90 17.42
CA THR A 64 7.65 -6.67 16.74
C THR A 64 7.72 -6.83 15.22
N ARG A 65 8.78 -7.45 14.69
CA ARG A 65 8.95 -7.73 13.25
C ARG A 65 7.84 -8.64 12.72
N GLN A 66 7.44 -9.67 13.47
CA GLN A 66 6.35 -10.57 13.10
C GLN A 66 5.00 -9.84 13.07
N ALA A 67 4.69 -9.05 14.11
CA ALA A 67 3.49 -8.22 14.14
C ALA A 67 3.46 -7.22 12.97
N GLN A 68 4.59 -6.55 12.70
CA GLN A 68 4.73 -5.59 11.61
C GLN A 68 4.46 -6.22 10.24
N LYS A 69 4.95 -7.44 9.98
CA LYS A 69 4.70 -8.14 8.71
C LYS A 69 3.20 -8.37 8.48
N SER A 70 2.46 -8.73 9.53
CA SER A 70 1.00 -8.88 9.46
C SER A 70 0.31 -7.54 9.19
N LEU A 71 0.68 -6.49 9.94
CA LEU A 71 0.11 -5.16 9.79
C LEU A 71 0.36 -4.58 8.40
N GLN A 72 1.55 -4.79 7.82
CA GLN A 72 1.91 -4.25 6.51
C GLN A 72 1.00 -4.74 5.38
N ASN A 73 0.52 -5.99 5.45
CA ASN A 73 -0.44 -6.52 4.49
C ASN A 73 -1.77 -5.77 4.60
N HIS A 74 -2.26 -5.58 5.83
CA HIS A 74 -3.52 -4.87 6.08
C HIS A 74 -3.47 -3.36 5.82
N VAL A 75 -2.27 -2.76 5.82
CA VAL A 75 -2.10 -1.39 5.30
C VAL A 75 -2.36 -1.33 3.80
N GLY A 76 -2.03 -2.39 3.05
CA GLY A 76 -2.41 -2.52 1.63
C GLY A 76 -3.94 -2.53 1.47
N ASP A 77 -4.62 -3.40 2.23
CA ASP A 77 -6.08 -3.47 2.24
C ASP A 77 -6.72 -2.14 2.63
N PHE A 78 -6.12 -1.41 3.58
CA PHE A 78 -6.57 -0.09 3.98
C PHE A 78 -6.59 0.90 2.81
N HIS A 79 -5.55 0.93 1.97
CA HIS A 79 -5.54 1.78 0.77
C HIS A 79 -6.62 1.38 -0.23
N GLN A 80 -6.84 0.08 -0.44
CA GLN A 80 -7.92 -0.41 -1.30
C GLN A 80 -9.29 0.03 -0.77
N ILE A 81 -9.54 -0.11 0.54
CA ILE A 81 -10.80 0.31 1.19
C ILE A 81 -11.00 1.82 1.04
N ILE A 82 -9.97 2.63 1.32
CA ILE A 82 -10.07 4.09 1.22
C ILE A 82 -10.37 4.54 -0.21
N LEU A 83 -9.67 3.99 -1.19
CA LEU A 83 -9.85 4.34 -2.61
C LEU A 83 -11.18 3.84 -3.16
N GLY A 84 -11.62 2.64 -2.75
CA GLY A 84 -12.95 2.11 -3.08
C GLY A 84 -14.11 2.80 -2.35
N GLY A 85 -13.83 3.66 -1.37
CA GLY A 85 -14.83 4.53 -0.73
C GLY A 85 -15.07 5.85 -1.47
N VAL A 86 -14.28 6.15 -2.51
CA VAL A 86 -14.39 7.36 -3.33
C VAL A 86 -15.49 7.17 -4.38
N GLY A 87 -16.26 8.21 -4.68
CA GLY A 87 -17.39 8.14 -5.62
C GLY A 87 -17.03 7.48 -6.97
N SER A 88 -17.92 6.60 -7.44
CA SER A 88 -17.75 5.76 -8.65
C SER A 88 -16.59 4.75 -8.64
N TRP A 89 -15.89 4.59 -7.51
CA TRP A 89 -14.91 3.51 -7.32
C TRP A 89 -15.52 2.39 -6.51
N GLU A 90 -15.13 1.16 -6.84
CA GLU A 90 -15.60 -0.05 -6.18
C GLU A 90 -14.40 -0.94 -5.85
N ASN A 91 -14.46 -1.59 -4.68
CA ASN A 91 -13.50 -2.62 -4.28
C ASN A 91 -13.97 -3.96 -4.85
N LEU A 92 -13.11 -4.60 -5.63
CA LEU A 92 -13.35 -5.94 -6.15
C LEU A 92 -13.03 -6.95 -5.05
N GLU A 93 -13.95 -7.87 -4.80
CA GLU A 93 -13.80 -8.85 -3.72
C GLU A 93 -12.48 -9.64 -3.82
N THR A 94 -11.93 -10.01 -2.66
CA THR A 94 -10.69 -10.79 -2.54
C THR A 94 -10.74 -12.06 -3.38
N GLY A 95 -9.75 -12.24 -4.27
CA GLY A 95 -9.66 -13.40 -5.17
C GLY A 95 -9.80 -13.05 -6.65
N GLN A 96 -10.15 -11.80 -6.98
CA GLN A 96 -10.00 -11.27 -8.34
C GLN A 96 -8.55 -10.84 -8.62
N ILE A 97 -8.22 -10.69 -9.91
CA ILE A 97 -6.89 -10.28 -10.38
C ILE A 97 -6.61 -8.79 -10.08
N MET A 98 -7.67 -8.01 -9.88
CA MET A 98 -7.65 -6.57 -9.65
C MET A 98 -8.36 -6.26 -8.35
N ASP A 99 -7.90 -5.22 -7.66
CA ASP A 99 -8.44 -4.77 -6.38
C ASP A 99 -9.54 -3.69 -6.54
N LEU A 100 -9.45 -2.85 -7.58
CA LEU A 100 -10.36 -1.73 -7.77
C LEU A 100 -10.88 -1.64 -9.20
N VAL A 101 -12.09 -1.09 -9.34
CA VAL A 101 -12.67 -0.71 -10.63
C VAL A 101 -13.35 0.66 -10.54
N ASN A 102 -13.31 1.40 -11.65
CA ASN A 102 -14.16 2.54 -11.92
C ASN A 102 -14.71 2.43 -13.34
N HIS A 103 -16.00 2.15 -13.47
CA HIS A 103 -16.64 1.92 -14.77
C HIS A 103 -16.79 3.20 -15.62
N ASP A 104 -16.98 4.35 -14.97
CA ASP A 104 -17.12 5.64 -15.65
C ASP A 104 -15.81 6.06 -16.33
N LYS A 105 -14.70 5.94 -15.60
CA LYS A 105 -13.35 6.22 -16.09
C LYS A 105 -12.76 5.08 -16.91
N LYS A 106 -13.41 3.91 -16.93
CA LYS A 106 -12.91 2.66 -17.52
C LYS A 106 -11.52 2.29 -16.99
N ILE A 107 -11.39 2.23 -15.67
CA ILE A 107 -10.13 1.91 -14.99
C ILE A 107 -10.31 0.64 -14.15
N ILE A 108 -9.31 -0.24 -14.19
CA ILE A 108 -9.10 -1.31 -13.20
C ILE A 108 -7.70 -1.13 -12.58
N ALA A 109 -7.53 -1.51 -11.32
CA ALA A 109 -6.25 -1.36 -10.65
C ALA A 109 -5.93 -2.50 -9.67
N GLU A 110 -4.66 -2.88 -9.65
CA GLU A 110 -4.05 -3.77 -8.66
C GLU A 110 -3.16 -2.92 -7.73
N ILE A 111 -3.42 -2.95 -6.43
CA ILE A 111 -2.74 -2.11 -5.43
C ILE A 111 -1.71 -2.93 -4.67
N LYS A 112 -0.50 -2.39 -4.58
CA LYS A 112 0.54 -2.82 -3.65
C LYS A 112 0.93 -1.70 -2.72
N ASN A 113 0.98 -1.99 -1.43
CA ASN A 113 1.37 -1.03 -0.39
C ASN A 113 2.76 -0.40 -0.66
N LYS A 114 3.72 -1.18 -1.15
CA LYS A 114 5.05 -0.68 -1.49
C LYS A 114 5.56 -1.37 -2.74
N TYR A 115 6.42 -0.67 -3.49
CA TYR A 115 7.24 -1.32 -4.51
C TYR A 115 8.02 -2.47 -3.87
N ASN A 116 7.62 -3.69 -4.19
CA ASN A 116 8.31 -4.89 -3.78
C ASN A 116 9.35 -5.28 -4.84
N THR A 117 10.50 -5.79 -4.39
CA THR A 117 11.39 -6.60 -5.23
C THR A 117 10.77 -7.99 -5.38
N VAL A 118 9.60 -8.06 -6.03
CA VAL A 118 8.98 -9.36 -6.37
C VAL A 118 9.88 -10.11 -7.34
N LYS A 119 9.79 -11.45 -7.34
CA LYS A 119 10.41 -12.25 -8.39
C LYS A 119 9.79 -11.80 -9.71
N GLY A 120 10.59 -11.55 -10.74
CA GLY A 120 10.07 -11.06 -12.03
C GLY A 120 9.00 -11.95 -12.68
N SER A 121 8.85 -13.21 -12.24
CA SER A 121 7.77 -14.11 -12.65
C SER A 121 6.39 -13.57 -12.26
N ASP A 122 6.30 -12.96 -11.09
CA ASP A 122 5.02 -12.53 -10.51
C ASP A 122 4.55 -11.26 -11.24
N LEU A 123 5.49 -10.39 -11.63
CA LEU A 123 5.21 -9.22 -12.46
C LEU A 123 4.84 -9.60 -13.91
N SER A 124 5.51 -10.61 -14.48
CA SER A 124 5.18 -11.12 -15.82
C SER A 124 3.77 -11.70 -15.86
N GLY A 125 3.41 -12.53 -14.87
CA GLY A 125 2.07 -13.09 -14.74
C GLY A 125 1.01 -12.00 -14.55
N LEU A 126 1.30 -10.99 -13.72
CA LEU A 126 0.41 -9.84 -13.55
C LEU A 126 0.20 -9.10 -14.88
N TYR A 127 1.27 -8.78 -15.62
CA TYR A 127 1.17 -8.10 -16.92
C TYR A 127 0.26 -8.87 -17.88
N GLN A 128 0.49 -10.17 -18.06
CA GLN A 128 -0.31 -11.02 -18.95
C GLN A 128 -1.79 -11.06 -18.52
N ALA A 129 -2.04 -11.11 -17.21
CA ALA A 129 -3.38 -11.05 -16.66
C ALA A 129 -4.07 -9.71 -16.95
N MET A 130 -3.37 -8.58 -16.76
CA MET A 130 -3.86 -7.24 -17.13
C MET A 130 -4.15 -7.16 -18.63
N GLU A 131 -3.23 -7.63 -19.47
CA GLU A 131 -3.34 -7.61 -20.93
C GLU A 131 -4.55 -8.39 -21.42
N ASN A 132 -4.77 -9.59 -20.86
CA ASN A 132 -5.96 -10.37 -21.17
C ASN A 132 -7.25 -9.64 -20.74
N LEU A 133 -7.26 -8.97 -19.59
CA LEU A 133 -8.45 -8.22 -19.13
C LEU A 133 -8.77 -7.02 -20.04
N VAL A 134 -7.77 -6.27 -20.50
CA VAL A 134 -8.03 -5.03 -21.27
C VAL A 134 -8.13 -5.25 -22.78
N SER A 135 -7.50 -6.30 -23.31
CA SER A 135 -7.40 -6.53 -24.76
C SER A 135 -8.33 -7.62 -25.29
N ASN A 136 -8.72 -8.60 -24.47
CA ASN A 136 -9.52 -9.73 -24.93
C ASN A 136 -10.93 -9.28 -25.34
N LYS A 137 -11.37 -9.72 -26.54
CA LYS A 137 -12.67 -9.35 -27.11
C LYS A 137 -13.88 -9.76 -26.25
N TYR A 138 -13.73 -10.79 -25.42
CA TYR A 138 -14.78 -11.29 -24.53
C TYR A 138 -14.67 -10.75 -23.10
N SER A 139 -13.65 -9.94 -22.81
CA SER A 139 -13.51 -9.34 -21.49
C SER A 139 -14.51 -8.20 -21.30
N THR A 140 -15.10 -8.14 -20.11
CA THR A 140 -15.94 -7.02 -19.66
C THR A 140 -15.13 -5.72 -19.51
N PHE A 141 -13.83 -5.84 -19.29
CA PHE A 141 -12.90 -4.70 -19.16
C PHE A 141 -12.19 -4.35 -20.47
N LYS A 142 -12.70 -4.82 -21.61
CA LYS A 142 -12.12 -4.48 -22.92
C LYS A 142 -12.08 -2.97 -23.12
N GLY A 143 -10.90 -2.44 -23.44
CA GLY A 143 -10.67 -1.01 -23.65
C GLY A 143 -10.66 -0.18 -22.35
N TYR A 144 -10.45 -0.82 -21.20
CA TYR A 144 -10.13 -0.17 -19.94
C TYR A 144 -8.62 0.05 -19.85
N THR A 145 -8.19 0.98 -18.99
CA THR A 145 -6.80 1.09 -18.57
C THR A 145 -6.59 0.32 -17.26
N ALA A 146 -5.64 -0.61 -17.25
CA ALA A 146 -5.19 -1.33 -16.08
C ALA A 146 -3.98 -0.65 -15.44
N TYR A 147 -4.07 -0.38 -14.13
CA TYR A 147 -2.97 0.17 -13.35
C TYR A 147 -2.40 -0.85 -12.37
N TYR A 148 -1.10 -1.05 -12.44
CA TYR A 148 -0.33 -1.60 -11.33
C TYR A 148 0.13 -0.44 -10.44
N VAL A 149 -0.47 -0.32 -9.26
CA VAL A 149 -0.27 0.80 -8.34
C VAL A 149 0.71 0.38 -7.25
N THR A 150 1.80 1.13 -7.09
CA THR A 150 2.68 1.00 -5.92
C THR A 150 2.49 2.22 -5.03
N ILE A 151 1.77 2.06 -3.90
CA ILE A 151 1.44 3.18 -3.02
C ILE A 151 2.71 3.90 -2.61
N ILE A 152 3.65 3.20 -1.95
CA ILE A 152 5.01 3.70 -1.72
C ILE A 152 5.88 3.35 -2.94
N PRO A 153 6.34 4.33 -3.74
CA PRO A 153 7.14 4.07 -4.94
C PRO A 153 8.57 3.60 -4.62
N LYS A 154 9.27 3.07 -5.62
CA LYS A 154 10.68 2.64 -5.49
C LYS A 154 11.63 3.80 -5.20
N LYS A 155 11.35 4.95 -5.80
CA LYS A 155 12.09 6.20 -5.70
C LYS A 155 11.10 7.31 -5.36
N PRO A 156 11.52 8.36 -4.64
CA PRO A 156 10.67 9.49 -4.27
C PRO A 156 10.41 10.41 -5.46
N THR A 157 9.76 9.86 -6.48
CA THR A 157 9.44 10.51 -7.76
C THR A 157 8.07 10.04 -8.19
N ARG A 158 7.20 10.97 -8.58
CA ARG A 158 5.93 10.64 -9.24
C ARG A 158 6.20 9.85 -10.52
N ILE A 159 5.48 8.76 -10.72
CA ILE A 159 5.58 7.91 -11.91
C ILE A 159 4.20 7.56 -12.44
N ASN A 160 4.05 7.58 -13.75
CA ASN A 160 2.94 7.00 -14.49
C ASN A 160 3.47 6.52 -15.85
N THR A 161 4.15 5.38 -15.85
CA THR A 161 4.89 4.84 -16.99
C THR A 161 4.26 3.55 -17.50
N PHE A 162 4.70 3.04 -18.66
CA PHE A 162 4.24 1.73 -19.13
C PHE A 162 4.62 0.69 -18.08
N PHE A 163 3.71 -0.23 -17.78
CA PHE A 163 4.07 -1.41 -17.01
C PHE A 163 4.54 -2.48 -18.00
N ASN A 164 5.85 -2.59 -18.22
CA ASN A 164 6.47 -3.56 -19.12
C ASN A 164 7.59 -4.34 -18.41
N PRO A 165 7.23 -5.26 -17.49
CA PRO A 165 8.23 -6.06 -16.77
C PRO A 165 9.01 -6.98 -17.72
N SER A 166 10.09 -7.58 -17.22
CA SER A 166 10.83 -8.59 -17.98
C SER A 166 10.01 -9.86 -18.17
N ASP A 167 9.82 -10.24 -19.43
CA ASP A 167 9.36 -11.56 -19.87
C ASP A 167 10.52 -12.55 -19.67
N LYS A 168 10.36 -13.45 -18.69
CA LYS A 168 11.37 -14.45 -18.36
C LYS A 168 11.50 -15.54 -19.43
N GLU A 169 10.46 -15.81 -20.20
CA GLU A 169 10.48 -16.83 -21.25
C GLU A 169 11.29 -16.33 -22.46
N LYS A 170 11.17 -15.04 -22.77
CA LYS A 170 11.85 -14.42 -23.91
C LYS A 170 13.13 -13.66 -23.57
N GLY A 171 13.44 -13.49 -22.28
CA GLY A 171 14.61 -12.73 -21.82
C GLY A 171 14.59 -11.24 -22.17
N THR A 172 13.44 -10.70 -22.57
CA THR A 172 13.24 -9.30 -23.00
C THR A 172 12.09 -8.67 -22.21
N LYS A 173 11.83 -7.37 -22.35
CA LYS A 173 10.63 -6.77 -21.73
C LYS A 173 9.39 -7.03 -22.59
N PHE A 174 8.22 -7.05 -21.96
CA PHE A 174 6.97 -6.94 -22.71
C PHE A 174 6.96 -5.67 -23.57
N SER A 175 6.26 -5.73 -24.70
CA SER A 175 6.04 -4.56 -25.54
C SER A 175 5.24 -3.51 -24.77
N GLU A 176 5.43 -2.23 -25.12
CA GLU A 176 4.69 -1.16 -24.47
C GLU A 176 3.20 -1.24 -24.86
N ASN A 177 2.34 -1.22 -23.85
CA ASN A 177 0.89 -1.19 -24.02
C ASN A 177 0.33 0.04 -23.28
N HIS A 178 -0.31 0.95 -24.00
CA HIS A 178 -0.86 2.20 -23.44
C HIS A 178 -1.92 1.95 -22.36
N ASP A 179 -2.63 0.83 -22.45
CA ASP A 179 -3.68 0.45 -21.52
C ASP A 179 -3.16 -0.27 -20.27
N ILE A 180 -1.84 -0.50 -20.14
CA ILE A 180 -1.25 -1.18 -18.98
C ILE A 180 -0.12 -0.33 -18.37
N ARG A 181 -0.37 0.19 -17.17
CA ARG A 181 0.39 1.31 -16.59
C ARG A 181 0.95 0.97 -15.21
N LEU A 182 2.16 1.42 -14.93
CA LEU A 182 2.76 1.43 -13.59
C LEU A 182 2.64 2.85 -13.05
N ILE A 183 2.03 3.01 -11.87
CA ILE A 183 1.77 4.31 -11.27
C ILE A 183 2.10 4.33 -9.76
N ASP A 184 2.59 5.46 -9.25
CA ASP A 184 2.78 5.63 -7.80
C ASP A 184 1.46 5.94 -7.08
N GLY A 185 1.44 5.72 -5.77
CA GLY A 185 0.26 5.95 -4.95
C GLY A 185 -0.24 7.38 -5.02
N ALA A 186 0.64 8.37 -4.94
CA ALA A 186 0.21 9.74 -4.86
C ALA A 186 -0.42 10.19 -6.19
N SER A 187 0.13 9.78 -7.35
CA SER A 187 -0.48 10.04 -8.66
C SER A 187 -1.78 9.25 -8.87
N PHE A 188 -1.88 8.04 -8.33
CA PHE A 188 -3.12 7.26 -8.43
C PHE A 188 -4.23 7.83 -7.55
N TYR A 189 -3.91 8.30 -6.33
CA TYR A 189 -4.84 9.02 -5.47
C TYR A 189 -5.37 10.28 -6.16
N GLU A 190 -4.53 11.01 -6.91
CA GLU A 190 -4.96 12.14 -7.74
C GLU A 190 -5.95 11.71 -8.84
N ILE A 191 -5.68 10.60 -9.55
CA ILE A 191 -6.63 10.05 -10.55
C ILE A 191 -7.97 9.70 -9.90
N VAL A 192 -7.94 9.09 -8.71
CA VAL A 192 -9.13 8.60 -7.99
C VAL A 192 -9.98 9.77 -7.51
N THR A 193 -9.35 10.73 -6.84
CA THR A 193 -10.02 11.80 -6.08
C THR A 193 -10.15 13.13 -6.83
N GLY A 194 -9.32 13.36 -7.84
CA GLY A 194 -9.16 14.67 -8.49
C GLY A 194 -8.31 15.68 -7.70
N ASP A 195 -7.75 15.29 -6.54
CA ASP A 195 -6.92 16.14 -5.69
C ASP A 195 -5.45 15.67 -5.71
N PRO A 196 -4.49 16.51 -6.19
CA PRO A 196 -3.07 16.15 -6.26
C PRO A 196 -2.41 15.92 -4.89
N ASN A 197 -3.03 16.42 -3.82
CA ASN A 197 -2.58 16.30 -2.45
C ASN A 197 -3.34 15.23 -1.66
N ALA A 198 -4.26 14.47 -2.27
CA ALA A 198 -5.17 13.58 -1.55
C ALA A 198 -4.46 12.56 -0.63
N LEU A 199 -3.39 11.92 -1.10
CA LEU A 199 -2.64 10.96 -0.28
C LEU A 199 -1.94 11.64 0.92
N PHE A 200 -1.41 12.85 0.72
CA PHE A 200 -0.77 13.62 1.78
C PHE A 200 -1.80 14.13 2.81
N ASN A 201 -2.91 14.67 2.33
CA ASN A 201 -4.03 15.12 3.16
C ASN A 201 -4.58 13.96 4.01
N LEU A 202 -4.74 12.77 3.41
CA LEU A 202 -5.09 11.56 4.16
C LEU A 202 -4.06 11.29 5.26
N TYR A 203 -2.77 11.26 4.92
CA TYR A 203 -1.70 10.99 5.88
C TYR A 203 -1.69 11.98 7.06
N GLN A 204 -1.87 13.28 6.79
CA GLN A 204 -1.93 14.33 7.81
C GLN A 204 -3.18 14.24 8.69
N THR A 205 -4.28 13.67 8.16
CA THR A 205 -5.54 13.49 8.89
C THR A 205 -5.49 12.32 9.87
N LEU A 206 -4.65 11.30 9.62
CA LEU A 206 -4.60 10.08 10.43
C LEU A 206 -4.35 10.33 11.92
N PRO A 207 -3.39 11.17 12.37
CA PRO A 207 -3.20 11.44 13.80
C PRO A 207 -4.45 11.93 14.51
N THR A 208 -5.22 12.83 13.89
CA THR A 208 -6.47 13.37 14.45
C THR A 208 -7.54 12.28 14.57
N VAL A 209 -7.69 11.44 13.54
CA VAL A 209 -8.66 10.33 13.57
C VAL A 209 -8.28 9.29 14.63
N ILE A 210 -6.99 8.95 14.71
CA ILE A 210 -6.48 7.99 15.70
C ILE A 210 -6.67 8.54 17.13
N GLN A 211 -6.40 9.83 17.37
CA GLN A 211 -6.65 10.46 18.66
C GLN A 211 -8.12 10.38 19.04
N LYS A 212 -9.04 10.65 18.10
CA LYS A 212 -10.48 10.54 18.33
C LYS A 212 -10.92 9.12 18.72
N LEU A 213 -10.32 8.10 18.09
CA LEU A 213 -10.66 6.69 18.33
C LEU A 213 -10.04 6.12 19.61
N THR A 214 -8.83 6.55 19.97
CA THR A 214 -8.02 5.88 21.00
C THR A 214 -7.71 6.75 22.21
N GLY A 215 -7.99 8.06 22.15
CA GLY A 215 -7.51 9.05 23.10
C GLY A 215 -6.00 9.30 23.05
N LYS A 216 -5.26 8.61 22.16
CA LYS A 216 -3.80 8.73 22.06
C LYS A 216 -3.42 10.00 21.32
N GLU A 217 -2.77 10.91 22.03
CA GLU A 217 -2.23 12.12 21.44
C GLU A 217 -0.85 11.88 20.81
N PHE A 218 -0.63 12.44 19.63
CA PHE A 218 0.68 12.46 19.00
C PHE A 218 1.37 13.78 19.35
N LYS A 219 2.55 13.71 19.96
CA LYS A 219 3.38 14.90 20.20
C LYS A 219 3.75 15.55 18.86
N SER A 220 3.79 16.88 18.82
CA SER A 220 4.11 17.64 17.62
C SER A 220 5.43 17.21 16.98
N ASP A 221 6.47 16.91 17.77
CA ASP A 221 7.75 16.41 17.25
C ASP A 221 7.62 15.06 16.53
N THR A 222 6.76 14.17 17.04
CA THR A 222 6.47 12.89 16.39
C THR A 222 5.75 13.10 15.06
N ILE A 223 4.76 14.00 15.02
CA ILE A 223 4.05 14.34 13.78
C ILE A 223 5.02 14.92 12.75
N ASN A 224 5.87 15.87 13.16
CA ASN A 224 6.88 16.47 12.29
C ASN A 224 7.85 15.42 11.73
N GLN A 225 8.26 14.44 12.55
CA GLN A 225 9.13 13.37 12.10
C GLN A 225 8.44 12.42 11.12
N MET A 226 7.16 12.10 11.36
CA MET A 226 6.33 11.30 10.46
C MET A 226 6.15 11.98 9.09
N ILE A 227 5.89 13.29 9.07
CA ILE A 227 5.83 14.08 7.83
C ILE A 227 7.15 14.01 7.06
N LYS A 228 8.30 14.14 7.74
CA LYS A 228 9.62 13.97 7.08
C LYS A 228 9.77 12.58 6.45
N TYR A 229 9.28 11.52 7.09
CA TYR A 229 9.31 10.17 6.50
C TYR A 229 8.41 10.06 5.26
N PHE A 230 7.25 10.73 5.27
CA PHE A 230 6.41 10.83 4.08
C PHE A 230 7.13 11.54 2.94
N GLU A 231 7.73 12.70 3.20
CA GLU A 231 8.49 13.44 2.18
C GLU A 231 9.67 12.64 1.60
N LEU A 232 10.36 11.86 2.43
CA LEU A 232 11.42 10.96 1.97
C LEU A 232 10.90 9.83 1.07
N ALA A 233 9.66 9.39 1.26
CA ALA A 233 9.04 8.34 0.46
C ALA A 233 8.46 8.85 -0.87
N TYR A 234 7.92 10.08 -0.89
CA TYR A 234 7.15 10.62 -2.01
C TYR A 234 7.80 11.83 -2.72
N GLY A 235 8.87 12.39 -2.15
CA GLY A 235 9.52 13.61 -2.62
C GLY A 235 8.93 14.87 -1.98
N SER A 236 9.75 15.93 -1.88
CA SER A 236 9.43 17.18 -1.17
C SER A 236 8.50 18.14 -1.93
N SER A 237 7.73 17.69 -2.91
CA SER A 237 6.93 18.57 -3.79
C SER A 237 5.72 19.24 -3.11
N HIS A 238 5.49 19.00 -1.81
CA HIS A 238 4.30 19.42 -1.07
C HIS A 238 4.54 20.63 -0.14
N SER A 239 5.76 21.19 -0.12
CA SER A 239 6.17 22.31 0.74
C SER A 239 6.29 23.66 0.01
N LYS A 240 5.70 23.80 -1.18
CA LYS A 240 5.58 25.07 -1.88
C LYS A 240 4.11 25.40 -2.14
N GLY A 241 3.49 26.01 -1.13
CA GLY A 241 2.15 26.59 -1.16
C GLY A 241 1.93 27.37 0.12
#